data_AF-A0A2G6GPL8-F1
#
_entry.id   AF-A0A2G6GPL8-F1
#
_cell.length_a   1.000
_cell.length_b   1.000
_cell.length_c   1.000
_cell.angle_alpha   90.00
_cell.angle_beta   90.00
_cell.angle_gamma   90.00
#
_symmetry.space_group_name_H-M   'P 1'
#
loop_
_entity.id
_entity.type
_entity.pdbx_description
1 polymer ?
#
loop_
_entity_poly.entity_id
_entity_poly.type
_entity_poly.pdbx_seq_one_letter_code
_entity_poly.pdbx_strand_id
1 'polypeptide(L)'
;NKIQRYPIAVKQVGWGQGFDTDSDAEQTALNKLLHLFRTEEPFLNKEVNISELSNQLGVNRNYMVSVINVRMNMTFNTFVDRYRVNYMKKYKAENPNVNPKELMKIAGFSSVKTFKNAFKRL
;
A
#
# COMPACT_ATOMS: atom_id res chain seq x y z
N ASN A 1 -26.12 -3.04 5.26
CA ASN A 1 -25.34 -2.84 6.50
C ASN A 1 -24.78 -4.19 6.93
N LYS A 2 -23.50 -4.45 6.68
CA LYS A 2 -22.60 -5.45 7.31
C LYS A 2 -21.39 -5.64 6.39
N ILE A 3 -20.37 -4.83 6.63
CA ILE A 3 -19.02 -4.99 6.07
C ILE A 3 -18.45 -6.26 6.72
N GLN A 4 -18.29 -7.33 5.94
CA GLN A 4 -17.59 -8.54 6.37
C GLN A 4 -16.13 -8.16 6.63
N ARG A 5 -15.78 -7.97 7.90
CA ARG A 5 -14.39 -7.88 8.36
C ARG A 5 -13.78 -9.26 8.17
N TYR A 6 -12.79 -9.38 7.29
CA TYR A 6 -12.01 -10.61 7.17
C TYR A 6 -11.14 -10.76 8.44
N PRO A 7 -11.33 -11.84 9.20
CA PRO A 7 -10.50 -12.13 10.36
C PRO A 7 -9.12 -12.63 9.89
N ILE A 8 -8.13 -12.33 10.71
CA ILE A 8 -6.75 -12.83 10.60
C ILE A 8 -6.80 -14.34 10.87
N ALA A 9 -7.03 -15.12 9.81
CA ALA A 9 -6.84 -16.56 9.78
C ALA A 9 -6.67 -16.97 8.32
N VAL A 10 -5.44 -16.87 7.83
CA VAL A 10 -5.01 -17.65 6.66
C VAL A 10 -5.00 -19.10 7.12
N LYS A 11 -6.14 -19.79 7.03
CA LYS A 11 -6.25 -21.25 7.03
C LYS A 11 -7.68 -21.64 6.67
N GLN A 12 -7.80 -22.25 5.50
CA GLN A 12 -8.92 -23.04 5.02
C GLN A 12 -10.24 -22.31 4.78
N VAL A 13 -10.43 -21.81 3.56
CA VAL A 13 -11.73 -21.94 2.87
C VAL A 13 -11.48 -22.06 1.38
N GLY A 14 -11.85 -23.22 0.84
CA GLY A 14 -11.70 -23.57 -0.57
C GLY A 14 -12.63 -22.77 -1.46
N TRP A 15 -12.04 -22.22 -2.52
CA TRP A 15 -12.70 -22.11 -3.81
C TRP A 15 -12.00 -23.14 -4.71
N GLY A 16 -12.80 -23.99 -5.35
CA GLY A 16 -12.32 -25.21 -6.01
C GLY A 16 -11.35 -24.99 -7.18
N GLN A 17 -10.73 -26.12 -7.54
CA GLN A 17 -9.69 -26.35 -8.54
C GLN A 17 -8.27 -26.07 -8.02
N GLY A 18 -7.47 -27.15 -7.94
CA GLY A 18 -6.05 -27.06 -7.62
C GLY A 18 -5.33 -26.25 -8.68
N PHE A 19 -4.56 -25.25 -8.25
CA PHE A 19 -3.66 -24.50 -9.11
C PHE A 19 -2.32 -24.37 -8.42
N ASP A 20 -1.39 -25.23 -8.79
CA ASP A 20 0.04 -25.02 -8.58
C ASP A 20 0.60 -23.95 -9.56
N THR A 21 -0.16 -22.88 -9.90
CA THR A 21 0.18 -21.98 -11.03
C THR A 21 0.03 -20.46 -10.81
N ASP A 22 -0.11 -19.95 -9.58
CA ASP A 22 -0.42 -18.51 -9.37
C ASP A 22 0.74 -17.58 -8.95
N SER A 23 1.96 -18.10 -8.71
CA SER A 23 3.10 -17.25 -8.30
C SER A 23 3.40 -16.16 -9.34
N ASP A 24 3.37 -16.50 -10.63
CA ASP A 24 3.79 -15.58 -11.70
C ASP A 24 2.75 -14.48 -11.96
N ALA A 25 1.46 -14.80 -11.86
CA ALA A 25 0.39 -13.82 -11.99
C ALA A 25 0.37 -12.84 -10.80
N GLU A 26 0.48 -13.35 -9.57
CA GLU A 26 0.58 -12.52 -8.37
C GLU A 26 1.83 -11.64 -8.41
N GLN A 27 2.97 -12.21 -8.82
CA GLN A 27 4.22 -11.47 -8.97
C GLN A 27 4.09 -10.37 -10.04
N THR A 28 3.43 -10.67 -11.15
CA THR A 28 3.18 -9.69 -12.21
C THR A 28 2.30 -8.55 -11.72
N ALA A 29 1.21 -8.85 -10.99
CA ALA A 29 0.35 -7.83 -10.40
C ALA A 29 1.10 -6.95 -9.40
N LEU A 30 1.92 -7.57 -8.53
CA LEU A 30 2.78 -6.85 -7.60
C LEU A 30 3.79 -5.96 -8.32
N ASN A 31 4.46 -6.48 -9.35
CA ASN A 31 5.44 -5.73 -10.13
C ASN A 31 4.81 -4.50 -10.81
N LYS A 32 3.59 -4.63 -11.33
CA LYS A 32 2.82 -3.51 -11.89
C LYS A 32 2.55 -2.43 -10.83
N LEU A 33 2.11 -2.84 -9.63
CA LEU A 33 1.90 -1.92 -8.51
C LEU A 33 3.20 -1.23 -8.07
N LEU A 34 4.30 -1.97 -7.95
CA LEU A 34 5.60 -1.41 -7.59
C LEU A 34 6.12 -0.45 -8.67
N HIS A 35 5.90 -0.77 -9.94
CA HIS A 35 6.24 0.11 -11.05
C HIS A 35 5.47 1.42 -10.95
N LEU A 36 4.14 1.36 -10.80
CA LEU A 36 3.27 2.52 -10.59
C LEU A 36 3.75 3.38 -9.41
N PHE A 37 4.13 2.75 -8.29
CA PHE A 37 4.63 3.46 -7.12
C PHE A 37 5.98 4.17 -7.34
N ARG A 38 6.80 3.63 -8.24
CA ARG A 38 8.10 4.22 -8.59
C ARG A 38 7.98 5.33 -9.63
N THR A 39 7.03 5.23 -10.57
CA THR A 39 6.93 6.16 -11.71
C THR A 39 5.94 7.29 -11.47
N GLU A 40 4.84 7.04 -10.78
CA GLU A 40 3.75 8.01 -10.59
C GLU A 40 3.63 8.50 -9.15
N GLU A 41 4.34 7.88 -8.21
CA GLU A 41 4.36 8.25 -6.79
C GLU A 41 2.96 8.51 -6.18
N PRO A 42 1.94 7.66 -6.43
CA PRO A 42 0.57 7.88 -5.98
C PRO A 42 0.46 8.00 -4.45
N PHE A 43 1.45 7.50 -3.70
CA PHE A 43 1.52 7.63 -2.24
C PHE A 43 1.60 9.09 -1.76
N LEU A 44 2.01 10.04 -2.59
CA LEU A 44 2.01 11.48 -2.27
C LEU A 44 0.58 12.06 -2.25
N ASN A 45 -0.38 11.42 -2.94
CA ASN A 45 -1.78 11.78 -2.81
C ASN A 45 -2.32 11.31 -1.45
N LYS A 46 -2.84 12.24 -0.65
CA LYS A 46 -3.44 11.93 0.67
C LYS A 46 -4.69 11.04 0.57
N GLU A 47 -5.40 11.07 -0.55
CA GLU A 47 -6.63 10.29 -0.79
C GLU A 47 -6.36 8.95 -1.52
N VAL A 48 -5.09 8.58 -1.71
CA VAL A 48 -4.71 7.33 -2.38
C VAL A 48 -5.39 6.13 -1.73
N ASN A 49 -5.98 5.29 -2.57
CA ASN A 49 -6.73 4.13 -2.11
C ASN A 49 -6.55 2.96 -3.09
N ILE A 50 -6.67 1.74 -2.56
CA ILE A 50 -6.44 0.52 -3.33
C ILE A 50 -7.43 0.33 -4.48
N SER A 51 -8.66 0.86 -4.36
CA SER A 51 -9.70 0.70 -5.39
C SER A 51 -9.30 1.43 -6.67
N GLU A 52 -8.87 2.68 -6.55
CA GLU A 52 -8.40 3.49 -7.68
C GLU A 52 -7.18 2.88 -8.36
N LEU A 53 -6.17 2.48 -7.59
CA LEU A 53 -4.96 1.85 -8.12
C LEU A 53 -5.26 0.52 -8.81
N SER A 54 -6.19 -0.27 -8.25
CA SER A 54 -6.60 -1.54 -8.84
C SER A 54 -7.32 -1.33 -10.17
N ASN A 55 -8.19 -0.31 -10.27
CA ASN A 55 -8.83 0.07 -11.51
C ASN A 55 -7.81 0.54 -12.57
N GLN A 56 -6.84 1.38 -12.18
CA GLN A 56 -5.78 1.84 -13.09
C GLN A 56 -4.93 0.68 -13.63
N LEU A 57 -4.67 -0.34 -12.80
CA LEU A 57 -3.90 -1.51 -13.17
C LEU A 57 -4.71 -2.59 -13.91
N GLY A 58 -6.04 -2.43 -14.01
CA GLY A 58 -6.95 -3.43 -14.58
C GLY A 58 -7.02 -4.72 -13.75
N VAL A 59 -6.84 -4.62 -12.43
CA VAL A 59 -6.80 -5.75 -11.51
C VAL A 59 -7.95 -5.68 -10.51
N ASN A 60 -8.49 -6.83 -10.09
CA ASN A 60 -9.51 -6.86 -9.05
C ASN A 60 -8.94 -6.31 -7.72
N ARG A 61 -9.67 -5.38 -7.10
CA ARG A 61 -9.29 -4.78 -5.81
C ARG A 61 -8.97 -5.79 -4.71
N ASN A 62 -9.85 -6.79 -4.52
CA ASN A 62 -9.67 -7.79 -3.46
C ASN A 62 -8.47 -8.69 -3.76
N TYR A 63 -8.26 -9.02 -5.03
CA TYR A 63 -7.06 -9.73 -5.47
C TYR A 63 -5.79 -8.91 -5.17
N MET A 64 -5.77 -7.61 -5.48
CA MET A 64 -4.61 -6.78 -5.17
C MET A 64 -4.35 -6.65 -3.66
N VAL A 65 -5.40 -6.55 -2.85
CA VAL A 65 -5.26 -6.60 -1.38
C VAL A 65 -4.65 -7.93 -0.94
N SER A 66 -5.10 -9.05 -1.51
CA SER A 66 -4.55 -10.38 -1.23
C SER A 66 -3.08 -10.47 -1.62
N VAL A 67 -2.72 -10.04 -2.83
CA VAL A 67 -1.34 -10.02 -3.33
C VAL A 67 -0.42 -9.24 -2.40
N ILE A 68 -0.81 -8.03 -1.97
CA ILE A 68 0.01 -7.23 -1.04
C ILE A 68 0.13 -7.95 0.31
N ASN A 69 -0.98 -8.45 0.87
CA ASN A 69 -0.95 -9.13 2.17
C ASN A 69 -0.08 -10.38 2.14
N VAL A 70 -0.13 -11.19 1.08
CA VAL A 70 0.58 -12.46 0.97
C VAL A 70 2.05 -12.24 0.59
N ARG A 71 2.32 -11.46 -0.46
CA ARG A 71 3.68 -11.31 -1.01
C ARG A 71 4.53 -10.32 -0.23
N MET A 72 3.91 -9.31 0.39
CA MET A 72 4.62 -8.26 1.14
C MET A 72 4.45 -8.40 2.66
N ASN A 73 3.63 -9.36 3.12
CA ASN A 73 3.31 -9.57 4.54
C ASN A 73 2.89 -8.27 5.26
N MET A 74 2.09 -7.44 4.59
CA MET A 74 1.65 -6.15 5.14
C MET A 74 0.33 -5.70 4.52
N THR A 75 -0.39 -4.82 5.22
CA THR A 75 -1.62 -4.21 4.67
C THR A 75 -1.29 -3.16 3.62
N PHE A 76 -2.26 -2.83 2.75
CA PHE A 76 -2.12 -1.71 1.80
C PHE A 76 -1.77 -0.38 2.48
N ASN A 77 -2.36 -0.09 3.65
CA ASN A 77 -2.04 1.14 4.39
C ASN A 77 -0.58 1.15 4.85
N THR A 78 -0.09 0.04 5.41
CA THR A 78 1.31 -0.11 5.80
C THR A 78 2.26 -0.01 4.60
N PHE A 79 1.85 -0.56 3.46
CA PHE A 79 2.58 -0.45 2.19
C PHE A 79 2.72 1.02 1.76
N VAL A 80 1.63 1.77 1.70
CA VAL A 80 1.66 3.21 1.39
C VAL A 80 2.50 3.99 2.40
N ASP A 81 2.31 3.75 3.69
CA ASP A 81 3.07 4.43 4.75
C ASP A 81 4.58 4.24 4.61
N ARG A 82 5.03 3.03 4.21
CA ARG A 82 6.45 2.75 3.99
C ARG A 82 7.02 3.65 2.89
N TYR A 83 6.31 3.82 1.78
CA TYR A 83 6.73 4.74 0.71
C TYR A 83 6.77 6.18 1.20
N ARG A 84 5.73 6.64 1.91
CA ARG A 84 5.67 8.01 2.46
C ARG A 84 6.82 8.29 3.42
N VAL A 85 7.11 7.39 4.35
CA VAL A 85 8.22 7.56 5.31
C VAL A 85 9.58 7.55 4.60
N ASN A 86 9.77 6.67 3.61
CA ASN A 86 11.01 6.65 2.83
C ASN A 86 11.20 7.92 2.01
N TYR A 87 10.13 8.44 1.41
CA TYR A 87 10.13 9.72 0.72
C TYR A 87 10.51 10.87 1.68
N MET A 88 9.88 10.93 2.86
CA MET A 88 10.21 11.95 3.86
C MET A 88 11.70 11.94 4.25
N LYS A 89 12.28 10.74 4.45
CA LYS A 89 13.71 10.59 4.78
C LYS A 89 14.60 11.17 3.68
N LYS A 90 14.32 10.83 2.41
CA LYS A 90 15.06 11.36 1.24
C LYS A 90 14.92 12.87 1.13
N TYR A 91 13.67 13.36 1.13
CA TYR A 91 13.39 14.79 1.02
C TYR A 91 14.04 15.60 2.14
N LYS A 92 14.04 15.10 3.38
CA LYS A 92 14.68 15.77 4.53
C LYS A 92 16.20 15.84 4.39
N ALA A 93 16.83 14.82 3.80
CA ALA A 93 18.27 14.82 3.54
C ALA A 93 18.66 15.90 2.52
N GLU A 94 17.83 16.09 1.49
CA GLU A 94 18.01 17.13 0.47
C GLU A 94 17.59 18.53 0.97
N ASN A 95 16.65 18.59 1.91
CA ASN A 95 16.08 19.82 2.45
C ASN A 95 16.16 19.85 3.99
N PRO A 96 17.35 20.05 4.59
CA PRO A 96 17.54 19.95 6.04
C PRO A 96 16.68 20.91 6.86
N ASN A 97 16.26 22.04 6.28
CA ASN A 97 15.47 23.08 6.96
C ASN A 97 13.95 22.95 6.75
N VAL A 98 13.48 21.93 6.02
CA VAL A 98 12.03 21.75 5.80
C VAL A 98 11.30 21.59 7.15
N ASN A 99 10.18 22.30 7.27
CA ASN A 99 9.30 22.20 8.44
C ASN A 99 8.70 20.77 8.51
N PRO A 100 8.74 20.09 9.68
CA PRO A 100 8.23 18.73 9.79
C PRO A 100 6.75 18.56 9.41
N LYS A 101 5.88 19.54 9.72
CA LYS A 101 4.46 19.49 9.36
C LYS A 101 4.26 19.64 7.86
N GLU A 102 5.07 20.48 7.22
CA GLU A 102 5.03 20.64 5.78
C GLU A 102 5.52 19.38 5.07
N LEU A 103 6.63 18.79 5.55
CA LEU A 103 7.14 17.53 5.04
C LEU A 103 6.11 16.39 5.13
N MET A 104 5.34 16.32 6.23
CA MET A 104 4.25 15.36 6.37
C MET A 104 3.17 15.55 5.30
N LYS A 105 2.79 16.80 5.01
CA LYS A 105 1.80 17.13 3.97
C LYS A 105 2.31 16.75 2.58
N ILE A 106 3.55 17.12 2.25
CA ILE A 106 4.19 16.80 0.97
C ILE A 106 4.21 15.28 0.77
N ALA A 107 4.56 14.52 1.81
CA ALA A 107 4.57 13.06 1.77
C ALA A 107 3.16 12.42 1.80
N GLY A 108 2.08 13.18 1.65
CA GLY A 108 0.71 12.65 1.55
C GLY A 108 0.05 12.30 2.88
N PHE A 109 0.59 12.69 4.03
CA PHE A 109 -0.13 12.51 5.30
C PHE A 109 -1.19 13.60 5.49
N SER A 110 -2.43 13.19 5.76
CA SER A 110 -3.54 14.12 6.01
C SER A 110 -3.47 14.83 7.37
N SER A 111 -2.73 14.28 8.33
CA SER A 111 -2.53 14.89 9.66
C SER A 111 -1.31 14.36 10.41
N VAL A 112 -0.93 15.04 11.50
CA VAL A 112 0.07 14.53 12.46
C VAL A 112 -0.39 13.22 13.10
N LYS A 113 -1.70 13.05 13.32
CA LYS A 113 -2.26 11.83 13.92
C LYS A 113 -2.07 10.63 12.98
N THR A 114 -2.34 10.79 11.69
CA THR A 114 -2.15 9.72 10.69
C THR A 114 -0.68 9.35 10.55
N PHE A 115 0.22 10.34 10.56
CA PHE A 115 1.66 10.13 10.58
C PHE A 115 2.11 9.34 11.82
N LYS A 116 1.70 9.74 13.03
CA LYS A 116 2.04 9.03 14.27
C LYS A 116 1.55 7.58 14.25
N ASN A 117 0.35 7.35 13.72
CA ASN A 117 -0.19 6.00 13.58
C ASN A 117 0.60 5.17 12.57
N ALA A 118 1.07 5.76 11.47
CA ALA A 118 1.95 5.11 10.52
C ALA A 118 3.29 4.70 11.17
N PHE A 119 3.91 5.61 11.92
CA PHE A 119 5.15 5.33 12.66
C PHE A 119 5.01 4.23 13.71
N LYS A 120 3.82 4.03 14.29
CA LYS A 120 3.57 2.92 15.22
C LYS A 120 3.36 1.58 14.52
N ARG A 121 2.99 1.59 13.23
CA ARG A 121 2.73 0.38 12.43
C ARG A 121 3.98 -0.17 11.75
N LEU A 122 4.93 0.71 11.44
CA LEU A 122 6.19 0.40 10.77
C LEU A 122 7.27 0.02 11.79
#